data_AF-A0A3M2FE64-F1
#
_entry.id   AF-A0A3M2FE64-F1
#
_cell.length_a   1.000
_cell.length_b   1.000
_cell.length_c   1.000
_cell.angle_alpha   90.00
_cell.angle_beta   90.00
_cell.angle_gamma   90.00
#
_symmetry.space_group_name_H-M   'P 1'
#
loop_
_entity.id
_entity.type
_entity.pdbx_description
1 polymer ?
#
loop_
_entity_poly.entity_id
_entity_poly.type
_entity_poly.pdbx_seq_one_letter_code
_entity_poly.pdbx_strand_id
1 'polypeptide(L)'
;DKTFNIFEDVDATVYLRVTNLLNIKNVINVYQATGSAEDDGFLTDPDRSDAFVRESGGDAYIDMYKAINLTNGQAYLDGTGRELFGHPRQIMLGVKFVY
;
A
#
# COMPACT_ATOMS: atom_id res chain seq x y z
N ASP A 1 16.75 17.36 -14.29
CA ASP A 1 16.23 17.36 -15.67
C ASP A 1 17.39 17.63 -16.63
N LYS A 2 17.37 17.02 -17.81
CA LYS A 2 18.36 17.26 -18.87
C LYS A 2 17.62 17.46 -20.18
N THR A 3 17.95 18.52 -20.91
CA THR A 3 17.39 18.82 -22.24
C THR A 3 18.39 18.45 -23.33
N PHE A 4 17.89 17.82 -24.40
CA PHE A 4 18.64 17.43 -25.58
C PHE A 4 17.93 17.99 -26.82
N ASN A 5 18.71 18.61 -27.72
CA ASN A 5 18.20 19.07 -29.00
C ASN A 5 18.21 17.86 -29.95
N ILE A 6 17.03 17.41 -30.40
CA ILE A 6 16.93 16.24 -31.27
C ILE A 6 16.85 16.66 -32.74
N PHE A 7 16.18 17.79 -33.03
CA PHE A 7 16.11 18.47 -34.34
C PHE A 7 16.18 20.00 -34.14
N GLU A 8 16.35 20.79 -35.21
CA GLU A 8 16.45 22.27 -35.13
C GLU A 8 15.28 22.93 -34.39
N ASP A 9 14.08 22.34 -34.46
CA ASP A 9 12.85 22.89 -33.88
C ASP A 9 12.23 22.03 -32.77
N VAL A 10 12.92 21.00 -32.26
CA VAL A 10 12.35 20.10 -31.22
C VAL A 10 13.32 19.90 -30.06
N ASP A 11 12.91 20.39 -28.89
CA ASP A 11 13.58 20.20 -27.61
C ASP A 11 12.97 19.02 -26.85
N ALA A 12 13.81 18.10 -26.38
CA ALA A 12 13.40 16.99 -25.53
C ALA A 12 14.01 17.11 -24.13
N THR A 13 13.17 17.15 -23.10
CA THR A 13 13.61 17.13 -21.69
C THR A 13 13.32 15.77 -21.07
N VAL A 14 14.35 15.10 -20.58
CA VAL A 14 14.25 13.84 -19.84
C VAL A 14 14.27 14.12 -18.34
N TYR A 15 13.36 13.49 -17.61
CA TYR A 15 13.27 13.62 -16.16
C TYR A 15 13.01 12.27 -15.46
N LEU A 16 13.50 12.20 -14.23
CA LEU A 16 13.29 11.10 -13.30
C LEU A 16 12.61 11.66 -12.06
N ARG A 17 11.50 11.04 -11.65
CA ARG A 17 10.82 11.34 -10.38
C ARG A 17 10.83 10.11 -9.50
N VAL A 18 11.32 10.27 -8.27
CA VAL A 18 11.26 9.23 -7.25
C VAL A 18 10.34 9.71 -6.12
N THR A 19 9.21 9.03 -5.94
CA THR A 19 8.28 9.26 -4.82
C THR A 19 8.55 8.22 -3.74
N ASN A 20 8.50 8.63 -2.46
CA ASN A 20 8.85 7.79 -1.32
C ASN A 20 10.30 7.24 -1.42
N LEU A 21 11.28 8.15 -1.52
CA LEU A 21 12.70 7.84 -1.73
C LEU A 21 13.23 6.84 -0.70
N LEU A 22 12.84 7.00 0.57
CA LEU A 22 13.28 6.15 1.67
C LEU A 22 12.47 4.85 1.80
N ASN A 23 11.42 4.66 0.99
CA ASN A 23 10.47 3.54 1.10
C ASN A 23 9.88 3.41 2.51
N ILE A 24 9.56 4.54 3.14
CA ILE A 24 8.91 4.57 4.45
C ILE A 24 7.48 4.05 4.28
N LYS A 25 7.08 3.13 5.16
CA LYS A 25 5.70 2.63 5.26
C LYS A 25 4.88 3.66 6.05
N ASN A 26 4.39 4.68 5.35
CA ASN A 26 3.65 5.77 5.99
C ASN A 26 2.22 5.33 6.33
N VAL A 27 1.82 5.45 7.60
CA VAL A 27 0.43 5.22 8.04
C VAL A 27 -0.43 6.41 7.62
N ILE A 28 -1.49 6.17 6.86
CA ILE A 28 -2.42 7.22 6.39
C ILE A 28 -3.85 7.03 6.87
N ASN A 29 -4.20 5.83 7.33
CA ASN A 29 -5.48 5.50 7.96
C ASN A 29 -5.27 4.46 9.07
N VAL A 30 -6.29 4.28 9.90
CA VAL A 30 -6.32 3.29 10.98
C VAL A 30 -7.69 2.59 11.02
N TYR A 31 -7.70 1.37 11.55
CA TYR A 31 -8.93 0.64 11.84
C TYR A 31 -9.72 1.37 12.92
N GLN A 32 -11.04 1.49 12.72
CA GLN A 32 -11.90 2.23 13.64
C GLN A 32 -12.04 1.54 15.01
N ALA A 33 -11.93 0.21 15.06
CA ALA A 33 -12.10 -0.57 16.27
C ALA A 33 -10.93 -0.41 17.26
N THR A 34 -9.70 -0.33 16.74
CA THR A 34 -8.46 -0.38 17.53
C THR A 34 -7.68 0.94 17.52
N GLY A 35 -7.91 1.80 16.52
CA GLY A 35 -7.06 2.96 16.25
C GLY A 35 -5.65 2.61 15.75
N SER A 36 -5.39 1.34 15.44
CA SER A 36 -4.13 0.85 14.89
C SER A 36 -4.22 0.71 13.36
N ALA A 37 -3.10 0.78 12.66
CA ALA A 37 -3.02 0.42 11.23
C ALA A 37 -2.60 -1.04 11.02
N GLU A 38 -2.24 -1.76 12.09
CA GLU A 38 -1.68 -3.12 12.04
C GLU A 38 -2.55 -4.16 12.74
N ASP A 39 -3.58 -3.71 13.47
CA ASP A 39 -4.50 -4.57 14.20
C ASP A 39 -5.94 -4.10 13.92
N ASP A 40 -6.77 -4.97 13.38
CA ASP A 40 -8.18 -4.71 13.12
C ASP A 40 -9.10 -5.10 14.29
N GLY A 41 -8.55 -5.76 15.31
CA GLY A 41 -9.27 -6.19 16.50
C GLY A 41 -9.90 -7.57 16.39
N PHE A 42 -9.77 -8.28 15.26
CA PHE A 42 -10.39 -9.61 15.12
C PHE A 42 -9.59 -10.68 15.85
N LEU A 43 -8.30 -10.83 15.53
CA LEU A 43 -7.44 -11.86 16.14
C LEU A 43 -7.02 -11.52 17.59
N THR A 44 -7.17 -10.27 18.00
CA THR A 44 -6.85 -9.81 19.36
C THR A 44 -8.04 -9.86 20.31
N ASP A 45 -9.24 -10.22 19.80
CA ASP A 45 -10.46 -10.46 20.58
C ASP A 45 -10.81 -11.97 20.54
N PRO A 46 -10.41 -12.76 21.55
CA PRO A 46 -10.65 -14.21 21.59
C PRO A 46 -12.14 -14.58 21.60
N ASP A 47 -12.99 -13.75 22.22
CA ASP A 47 -14.43 -13.99 22.31
C ASP A 47 -15.09 -13.95 20.93
N ARG A 48 -14.51 -13.19 19.99
CA ARG A 48 -14.99 -13.08 18.60
C ARG A 48 -14.36 -14.09 17.65
N SER A 49 -13.09 -14.44 17.85
CA SER A 49 -12.31 -15.14 16.83
C SER A 49 -12.03 -16.61 17.14
N ASP A 50 -11.90 -17.04 18.41
CA ASP A 50 -11.38 -18.37 18.76
C ASP A 50 -12.21 -19.52 18.18
N ALA A 51 -13.54 -19.44 18.31
CA ALA A 51 -14.44 -20.47 17.80
C ALA A 51 -14.34 -20.57 16.26
N PHE A 52 -14.35 -19.43 15.58
CA PHE A 52 -14.28 -19.35 14.13
C PHE A 52 -12.93 -19.84 13.60
N VAL A 53 -11.84 -19.40 14.22
CA VAL A 53 -10.48 -19.82 13.87
C VAL A 53 -10.34 -21.34 14.00
N ARG A 54 -10.80 -21.91 15.11
CA ARG A 54 -10.73 -23.36 15.35
C ARG A 54 -11.51 -24.16 14.30
N GLU A 55 -12.68 -23.68 13.91
CA GLU A 55 -13.52 -24.33 12.88
C GLU A 55 -12.98 -24.13 11.45
N SER A 56 -12.21 -23.07 11.22
CA SER A 56 -11.70 -22.68 9.90
C SER A 56 -10.29 -23.19 9.59
N GLY A 57 -9.75 -24.10 10.41
CA GLY A 57 -8.43 -24.70 10.18
C GLY A 57 -7.31 -24.16 11.08
N GLY A 58 -7.64 -23.45 12.16
CA GLY A 58 -6.71 -23.06 13.22
C GLY A 58 -5.59 -22.15 12.73
N ASP A 59 -4.34 -22.55 12.96
CA ASP A 59 -3.15 -21.77 12.64
C ASP A 59 -3.06 -21.41 11.15
N ALA A 60 -3.47 -22.31 10.24
CA ALA A 60 -3.47 -22.04 8.81
C ALA A 60 -4.42 -20.89 8.44
N TYR A 61 -5.56 -20.79 9.14
CA TYR A 61 -6.49 -19.68 8.97
C TYR A 61 -5.88 -18.38 9.55
N ILE A 62 -5.21 -18.44 10.70
CA ILE A 62 -4.53 -17.27 11.29
C ILE A 62 -3.48 -16.72 10.32
N ASP A 63 -2.65 -17.59 9.73
CA ASP A 63 -1.60 -17.19 8.79
C ASP A 63 -2.19 -16.54 7.53
N MET A 64 -3.23 -17.17 6.96
CA MET A 64 -3.98 -16.61 5.84
C MET A 64 -4.58 -15.24 6.19
N TYR A 65 -5.22 -15.13 7.37
CA TYR A 65 -5.85 -13.89 7.82
C TYR A 65 -4.85 -12.76 7.96
N LYS A 66 -3.70 -13.02 8.60
CA LYS A 66 -2.62 -12.02 8.76
C LYS A 66 -2.06 -11.56 7.41
N ALA A 67 -1.89 -12.47 6.45
CA ALA A 67 -1.36 -12.13 5.14
C ALA A 67 -2.33 -11.25 4.34
N ILE A 68 -3.62 -11.62 4.32
CA ILE A 68 -4.62 -10.94 3.47
C ILE A 68 -5.12 -9.65 4.14
N ASN A 69 -5.50 -9.71 5.41
CA ASN A 69 -6.22 -8.61 6.04
C ASN A 69 -5.29 -7.62 6.73
N LEU A 70 -4.27 -8.08 7.43
CA LEU A 70 -3.38 -7.19 8.20
C LEU A 70 -2.18 -6.71 7.38
N THR A 71 -1.53 -7.62 6.64
CA THR A 71 -0.34 -7.27 5.84
C THR A 71 -0.71 -6.54 4.56
N ASN A 72 -1.66 -7.09 3.80
CA ASN A 72 -2.10 -6.50 2.53
C ASN A 72 -3.25 -5.50 2.70
N GLY A 73 -3.85 -5.37 3.88
CA GLY A 73 -4.94 -4.43 4.15
C GLY A 73 -6.22 -4.70 3.34
N GLN A 74 -6.39 -5.89 2.75
CA GLN A 74 -7.42 -6.12 1.73
C GLN A 74 -8.83 -5.91 2.27
N ALA A 75 -9.18 -6.48 3.41
CA ALA A 75 -10.49 -6.27 4.02
C ALA A 75 -10.79 -4.78 4.32
N TYR A 76 -9.77 -3.99 4.68
CA TYR A 76 -9.95 -2.56 4.91
C TYR A 76 -10.22 -1.82 3.59
N LEU A 77 -9.46 -2.14 2.54
CA LEU A 77 -9.66 -1.59 1.21
C LEU A 77 -11.04 -1.93 0.65
N ASP A 78 -11.44 -3.20 0.72
CA ASP A 78 -12.73 -3.68 0.22
C ASP A 78 -13.91 -3.03 0.99
N GLY A 79 -13.77 -2.86 2.31
CA GLY A 79 -14.81 -2.30 3.15
C GLY A 79 -14.93 -0.77 3.09
N THR A 80 -13.84 -0.06 2.76
CA THR A 80 -13.80 1.42 2.88
C THR A 80 -13.43 2.15 1.58
N GLY A 81 -12.85 1.46 0.60
CA GLY A 81 -12.23 2.05 -0.58
C GLY A 81 -10.97 2.86 -0.27
N ARG A 82 -10.36 2.67 0.91
CA ARG A 82 -9.17 3.42 1.38
C ARG A 82 -8.05 2.47 1.75
N GLU A 83 -6.83 2.97 1.69
CA GLU A 83 -5.60 2.24 2.05
C GLU A 83 -5.16 2.58 3.48
N LEU A 84 -4.59 1.60 4.20
CA LEU A 84 -3.99 1.85 5.52
C LEU A 84 -2.65 2.56 5.42
N PHE A 85 -1.89 2.22 4.37
CA PHE A 85 -0.53 2.70 4.16
C PHE A 85 -0.42 3.49 2.85
N GLY A 86 0.45 4.49 2.85
CA GLY A 86 0.80 5.23 1.63
C GLY A 86 1.49 4.35 0.60
N HIS A 87 1.52 4.82 -0.65
CA HIS A 87 2.14 4.08 -1.75
C HIS A 87 3.62 3.75 -1.47
N PRO A 88 4.09 2.55 -1.91
CA PRO A 88 5.49 2.20 -1.84
C PRO A 88 6.34 3.11 -2.74
N ARG A 89 7.66 2.93 -2.72
CA ARG A 89 8.56 3.66 -3.61
C ARG A 89 8.13 3.54 -5.08
N GLN A 90 7.97 4.68 -5.74
CA GLN A 90 7.65 4.75 -7.17
C GLN A 90 8.79 5.48 -7.89
N ILE A 91 9.26 4.89 -8.98
CA ILE A 91 10.27 5.48 -9.86
C ILE A 91 9.61 5.69 -11.23
N MET A 92 9.56 6.95 -11.67
CA MET A 92 8.92 7.34 -12.93
C MET A 92 9.94 8.03 -13.82
N LEU A 93 10.04 7.55 -15.05
CA LEU A 93 10.85 8.17 -16.11
C LEU A 93 9.90 8.85 -17.09
N GLY A 94 10.22 10.08 -17.48
CA GLY A 94 9.42 10.85 -18.41
C GLY A 94 10.27 11.61 -19.41
N VAL A 95 9.67 11.85 -20.58
CA VAL A 95 10.23 12.66 -21.65
C VAL A 95 9.19 13.70 -22.04
N LYS A 96 9.59 14.97 -22.11
CA LYS A 96 8.76 16.08 -22.58
C LYS A 96 9.33 16.56 -23.91
N PHE A 97 8.49 16.66 -24.94
CA PHE A 97 8.83 17.29 -26.20
C PHE A 97 8.22 18.70 -26.24
N VAL A 98 9.00 19.67 -26.70
CA VAL A 98 8.56 21.04 -27.00
C VAL A 98 8.89 21.29 -28.47
N TYR A 99 7.89 21.78 -29.21
CA TYR A 99 7.94 22.12 -30.63
C TYR A 99 7.39 23.53 -30.83
#